data_AF-A0A8T3MNV9-F1
#
_entry.id   AF-A0A8T3MNV9-F1
#
_cell.length_a   1.000
_cell.length_b   1.000
_cell.length_c   1.000
_cell.angle_alpha   90.00
_cell.angle_beta   90.00
_cell.angle_gamma   90.00
#
_symmetry.space_group_name_H-M   'P 1'
#
loop_
_entity.id
_entity.type
_entity.pdbx_description
1 polymer ?
#
loop_
_entity_poly.entity_id
_entity_poly.type
_entity_poly.pdbx_seq_one_letter_code
_entity_poly.pdbx_strand_id
1 'polypeptide(L)'
;MAGGASLKRAEIWWARLPPPDKTRPVVLVSREQAYALRDLLTVAKVTTRRRGLRSEVVLGPAEGLPRECVANSDDLLTIRRRQLIERIGAIPEGRVAELDSALAFSLGLD
;
A
#
# COMPACT_ATOMS: atom_id res chain seq x y z
N MET A 1 -18.53 22.41 -1.37
CA MET A 1 -17.22 21.82 -1.70
C MET A 1 -17.13 20.49 -1.00
N ALA A 2 -17.19 19.36 -1.73
CA ALA A 2 -17.12 18.04 -1.12
C ALA A 2 -15.76 17.87 -0.44
N GLY A 3 -15.76 17.68 0.89
CA GLY A 3 -14.56 17.47 1.68
C GLY A 3 -13.84 16.22 1.18
N GLY A 4 -12.74 16.41 0.45
CA GLY A 4 -11.91 15.31 -0.02
C GLY A 4 -11.25 14.66 1.19
N ALA A 5 -11.65 13.44 1.52
CA ALA A 5 -11.02 12.66 2.56
C ALA A 5 -9.49 12.65 2.35
N SER A 6 -8.73 12.98 3.39
CA SER A 6 -7.27 12.93 3.35
C SER A 6 -6.83 11.48 3.25
N LEU A 7 -5.95 11.17 2.30
CA LEU A 7 -5.31 9.86 2.20
C LEU A 7 -4.60 9.53 3.51
N LYS A 8 -4.72 8.29 3.97
CA LYS A 8 -4.06 7.82 5.19
C LYS A 8 -3.00 6.77 4.87
N ARG A 9 -1.98 6.70 5.73
CA ARG A 9 -0.97 5.64 5.62
C ARG A 9 -1.64 4.29 5.95
N ALA A 10 -1.16 3.23 5.33
CA ALA A 10 -1.69 1.87 5.43
C ALA A 10 -3.08 1.64 4.81
N GLU A 11 -3.64 2.65 4.11
CA GLU A 11 -4.79 2.41 3.25
C GLU A 11 -4.43 1.57 2.03
N ILE A 12 -5.38 0.75 1.60
CA ILE A 12 -5.29 -0.12 0.44
C ILE A 12 -6.17 0.45 -0.66
N TRP A 13 -5.60 0.64 -1.85
CA TRP A 13 -6.25 1.28 -2.97
C TRP A 13 -6.06 0.49 -4.25
N TRP A 14 -7.09 0.43 -5.11
CA TRP A 14 -6.88 0.13 -6.52
C TRP A 14 -6.10 1.26 -7.17
N ALA A 15 -5.02 0.93 -7.87
CA ALA A 15 -4.19 1.90 -8.59
C ALA A 15 -3.87 1.42 -10.01
N ARG A 16 -3.86 2.36 -10.96
CA ARG A 16 -3.36 2.12 -12.33
C ARG A 16 -1.85 2.29 -12.35
N LEU A 17 -1.12 1.19 -12.34
CA LEU A 17 0.33 1.19 -12.33
C LEU A 17 0.90 1.35 -13.75
N PRO A 18 2.16 1.84 -13.88
CA PRO A 18 2.85 1.85 -15.16
C PRO A 18 3.04 0.44 -15.73
N PRO A 19 3.12 0.28 -17.07
CA PRO A 19 3.47 -0.99 -17.70
C PRO A 19 4.78 -1.59 -17.14
N PRO A 20 4.91 -2.92 -17.07
CA PRO A 20 3.98 -3.94 -17.59
C PRO A 20 2.79 -4.23 -16.65
N ASP A 21 2.73 -3.57 -15.48
CA ASP A 21 1.61 -3.71 -14.58
C ASP A 21 0.34 -3.01 -15.13
N LYS A 22 -0.81 -3.44 -14.63
CA LYS A 22 -2.13 -2.89 -14.98
C LYS A 22 -2.73 -2.22 -13.74
N THR A 23 -4.03 -2.38 -13.55
CA THR A 23 -4.69 -2.03 -12.30
C THR A 23 -4.42 -3.11 -11.26
N ARG A 24 -3.82 -2.73 -10.12
CA ARG A 24 -3.57 -3.63 -8.98
C ARG A 24 -3.85 -2.92 -7.66
N PRO A 25 -4.14 -3.67 -6.58
CA PRO A 25 -4.17 -3.08 -5.25
C PRO A 25 -2.75 -2.66 -4.83
N VAL A 26 -2.66 -1.57 -4.09
CA VAL A 26 -1.42 -1.07 -3.48
C VAL A 26 -1.70 -0.57 -2.07
N VAL A 27 -0.68 -0.62 -1.21
CA VAL A 27 -0.72 -0.05 0.14
C VAL A 27 0.00 1.28 0.15
N LEU A 28 -0.61 2.33 0.69
CA LEU A 28 0.01 3.63 0.89
C LEU A 28 1.02 3.57 2.04
N VAL A 29 2.32 3.79 1.78
CA VAL A 29 3.38 3.60 2.80
C VAL A 29 4.10 4.88 3.24
N SER A 30 4.01 5.96 2.47
CA SER A 30 4.59 7.25 2.86
C SER A 30 3.84 7.90 4.02
N ARG A 31 4.52 8.82 4.72
CA ARG A 31 3.95 9.62 5.82
C ARG A 31 2.76 10.46 5.35
N GLU A 32 1.73 10.60 6.19
CA GLU A 32 0.48 11.28 5.81
C GLU A 32 0.67 12.75 5.43
N GLN A 33 1.61 13.45 6.06
CA GLN A 33 1.91 14.85 5.72
C GLN A 33 2.43 14.98 4.28
N ALA A 34 3.04 13.92 3.71
CA ALA A 34 3.44 13.93 2.32
C ALA A 34 2.23 13.93 1.38
N TYR A 35 1.12 13.27 1.73
CA TYR A 35 -0.10 13.21 0.90
C TYR A 35 -0.82 14.56 0.79
N ALA A 36 -0.67 15.41 1.79
CA ALA A 36 -1.21 16.77 1.76
C ALA A 36 -0.37 17.72 0.89
N LEU A 37 0.94 17.47 0.78
CA LEU A 37 1.89 18.40 0.15
C LEU A 37 2.40 17.95 -1.22
N ARG A 38 2.29 16.66 -1.54
CA ARG A 38 2.88 16.06 -2.74
C ARG A 38 1.86 15.22 -3.50
N ASP A 39 1.97 15.29 -4.82
CA ASP A 39 1.22 14.42 -5.75
C ASP A 39 1.90 13.06 -5.93
N LEU A 40 3.17 12.93 -5.55
CA LEU A 40 3.91 11.66 -5.59
C LEU A 40 3.70 10.88 -4.29
N LEU A 41 3.23 9.65 -4.42
CA LEU A 41 2.93 8.72 -3.34
C LEU A 41 3.85 7.51 -3.43
N THR A 42 4.45 7.10 -2.32
CA THR A 42 5.16 5.82 -2.26
C THR A 42 4.20 4.74 -1.80
N VAL A 43 4.16 3.64 -2.55
CA VAL A 43 3.23 2.53 -2.32
C VAL A 43 3.95 1.19 -2.38
N ALA A 44 3.49 0.22 -1.60
CA ALA A 44 3.88 -1.18 -1.73
C ALA A 44 2.86 -1.93 -2.61
N LYS A 45 3.33 -2.71 -3.58
CA LYS A 45 2.43 -3.50 -4.44
C LYS A 45 1.82 -4.67 -3.70
N VAL A 46 0.54 -4.93 -3.97
CA VAL A 46 -0.14 -6.13 -3.49
C VAL A 46 -0.09 -7.22 -4.56
N THR A 47 0.27 -8.44 -4.13
CA THR A 47 0.38 -9.62 -4.99
C THR A 47 -0.19 -10.85 -4.31
N THR A 48 -0.79 -11.76 -5.07
CA THR A 48 -1.24 -13.06 -4.56
C THR A 48 -0.09 -14.08 -4.48
N ARG A 49 1.11 -13.72 -4.97
CA ARG A 49 2.29 -14.59 -4.94
C ARG A 49 3.04 -14.41 -3.61
N ARG A 50 2.55 -15.07 -2.58
CA ARG A 50 3.18 -15.11 -1.25
C ARG A 50 4.41 -16.02 -1.26
N ARG A 51 5.53 -15.54 -0.72
CA ARG A 51 6.78 -16.29 -0.56
C ARG A 51 7.13 -16.55 0.91
N GLY A 52 6.40 -15.96 1.85
CA GLY A 52 6.65 -16.10 3.28
C GLY A 52 7.86 -15.27 3.75
N LEU A 53 8.13 -14.15 3.09
CA LEU A 53 9.27 -13.29 3.39
C LEU A 53 8.94 -12.33 4.53
N ARG A 54 9.97 -11.88 5.27
CA ARG A 54 9.83 -10.83 6.31
C ARG A 54 9.36 -9.48 5.73
N SER A 55 9.61 -9.25 4.44
CA SER A 55 9.14 -8.07 3.70
C SER A 55 7.67 -8.16 3.25
N GLU A 56 6.98 -9.27 3.49
CA GLU A 56 5.58 -9.47 3.10
C GLU A 56 4.62 -9.26 4.29
N VAL A 57 3.62 -8.39 4.11
CA VAL A 57 2.50 -8.24 5.06
C VAL A 57 1.30 -8.99 4.52
N VAL A 58 0.76 -9.95 5.28
CA VAL A 58 -0.40 -10.74 4.88
C VAL A 58 -1.67 -9.88 4.91
N LEU A 59 -2.44 -9.93 3.83
CA LEU A 59 -3.71 -9.22 3.65
C LEU A 59 -4.78 -10.15 3.07
N GLY A 60 -6.04 -9.75 3.13
CA GLY A 60 -7.12 -10.52 2.54
C GLY A 60 -8.50 -9.88 2.67
N PRO A 61 -9.56 -10.71 2.74
CA PRO A 61 -10.94 -10.24 2.86
C PRO A 61 -11.22 -9.35 4.06
N ALA A 62 -10.47 -9.49 5.15
CA ALA A 62 -10.60 -8.63 6.32
C ALA A 62 -10.30 -7.15 6.00
N GLU A 63 -9.40 -6.88 5.06
CA GLU A 63 -9.08 -5.54 4.58
C GLU A 63 -9.84 -5.15 3.29
N GLY A 64 -10.82 -5.96 2.87
CA GLY A 64 -11.66 -5.73 1.69
C GLY A 64 -11.13 -6.32 0.37
N LEU A 65 -10.04 -7.09 0.40
CA LEU A 65 -9.48 -7.72 -0.81
C LEU A 65 -10.23 -9.01 -1.15
N PRO A 66 -10.37 -9.38 -2.44
CA PRO A 66 -11.21 -10.51 -2.84
C PRO A 66 -10.67 -11.89 -2.43
N ARG A 67 -9.39 -11.98 -2.03
CA ARG A 67 -8.70 -13.22 -1.64
C ARG A 67 -7.46 -12.91 -0.81
N GLU A 68 -6.89 -13.95 -0.20
CA GLU A 68 -5.59 -13.85 0.49
C GLU A 68 -4.48 -13.40 -0.47
N CYS A 69 -3.66 -12.46 0.00
CA CYS A 69 -2.55 -11.89 -0.73
C CYS A 69 -1.54 -11.26 0.24
N VAL A 70 -0.51 -10.62 -0.30
CA VAL A 70 0.50 -9.91 0.50
C VAL A 70 0.77 -8.54 -0.10
N ALA A 71 0.98 -7.54 0.75
CA ALA A 71 1.72 -6.35 0.37
C ALA A 71 3.21 -6.68 0.43
N ASN A 72 3.93 -6.49 -0.68
CA ASN A 72 5.35 -6.78 -0.76
C ASN A 72 6.16 -5.49 -0.60
N SER A 73 6.81 -5.34 0.55
CA SER A 73 7.66 -4.18 0.83
C SER A 73 8.94 -4.14 -0.01
N ASP A 74 9.34 -5.23 -0.66
CA ASP A 74 10.45 -5.21 -1.63
C ASP A 74 10.04 -4.63 -3.01
N ASP A 75 8.73 -4.50 -3.26
CA ASP A 75 8.18 -4.01 -4.54
C ASP A 75 7.50 -2.64 -4.31
N LEU A 76 8.33 -1.66 -3.95
CA LEU A 76 7.91 -0.27 -3.76
C LEU A 76 7.91 0.50 -5.08
N LEU A 77 6.85 1.28 -5.28
CA LEU A 77 6.73 2.19 -6.42
C LEU A 77 6.38 3.60 -5.96
N THR A 78 6.83 4.57 -6.75
CA THR A 78 6.32 5.94 -6.65
C THR A 78 5.30 6.17 -7.76
N ILE A 79 4.06 6.51 -7.38
CA ILE A 79 2.97 6.79 -8.30
C ILE A 79 2.42 8.20 -8.07
N ARG A 80 1.68 8.72 -9.05
CA ARG A 80 0.95 9.98 -8.95
C ARG A 80 -0.39 9.75 -8.25
N ARG A 81 -0.90 10.72 -7.50
CA ARG A 81 -2.20 10.61 -6.80
C ARG A 81 -3.35 10.30 -7.75
N ARG A 82 -3.34 10.88 -8.96
CA ARG A 82 -4.32 10.61 -10.02
C ARG A 82 -4.35 9.15 -10.52
N GLN A 83 -3.37 8.33 -10.14
CA GLN A 83 -3.35 6.90 -10.47
C GLN A 83 -4.12 6.05 -9.45
N LEU A 84 -4.44 6.58 -8.27
CA LEU A 84 -5.38 5.95 -7.35
C LEU A 84 -6.79 6.02 -7.96
N ILE A 85 -7.51 4.90 -7.91
CA ILE A 85 -8.83 4.75 -8.51
C ILE A 85 -9.90 4.70 -7.41
N GLU A 86 -9.80 3.71 -6.52
CA GLU A 86 -10.83 3.43 -5.52
C GLU A 86 -10.17 2.88 -4.25
N ARG A 87 -10.63 3.34 -3.09
CA ARG A 87 -10.20 2.82 -1.79
C ARG A 87 -10.87 1.48 -1.52
N ILE A 88 -10.08 0.47 -1.21
CA ILE A 88 -10.54 -0.88 -0.87
C ILE A 88 -10.78 -0.98 0.64
N GLY A 89 -9.79 -0.56 1.42
CA GLY A 89 -9.79 -0.71 2.88
C GLY A 89 -8.50 -0.17 3.48
N ALA A 90 -8.09 -0.71 4.61
CA ALA A 90 -6.83 -0.36 5.26
C ALA A 90 -6.33 -1.53 6.11
N ILE A 91 -5.02 -1.58 6.33
CA ILE A 91 -4.45 -2.41 7.39
C ILE A 91 -4.90 -1.81 8.72
N PRO A 92 -5.48 -2.60 9.65
CA PRO A 92 -5.95 -2.09 10.92
C PRO A 92 -4.78 -1.55 11.77
N GLU A 93 -5.04 -0.55 12.60
CA GLU A 93 -4.01 0.16 13.38
C GLU A 93 -3.13 -0.79 14.20
N GLY A 94 -3.71 -1.84 14.81
CA GLY A 94 -2.98 -2.85 15.58
C GLY A 94 -1.98 -3.70 14.77
N ARG A 95 -2.02 -3.63 13.44
CA ARG A 95 -1.12 -4.34 12.52
C ARG A 95 -0.18 -3.41 11.74
N VAL A 96 -0.26 -2.10 11.93
CA VAL A 96 0.62 -1.15 11.23
C VAL A 96 2.09 -1.38 11.56
N ALA A 97 2.40 -1.86 12.77
CA ALA A 97 3.76 -2.25 13.16
C ALA A 97 4.34 -3.40 12.32
N GLU A 98 3.48 -4.29 11.77
CA GLU A 98 3.92 -5.33 10.82
C GLU A 98 4.40 -4.70 9.50
N LEU A 99 3.66 -3.69 9.01
CA LEU A 99 4.05 -2.93 7.82
C LEU A 99 5.36 -2.16 8.05
N ASP A 100 5.51 -1.54 9.21
CA ASP A 100 6.74 -0.82 9.58
C ASP A 100 7.94 -1.76 9.62
N SER A 101 7.79 -2.93 10.25
CA SER A 101 8.85 -3.94 10.34
C SER A 101 9.21 -4.49 8.97
N ALA A 102 8.22 -4.76 8.11
CA ALA A 102 8.45 -5.24 6.75
C ALA A 102 9.17 -4.21 5.87
N LEU A 103 8.81 -2.92 6.00
CA LEU A 103 9.48 -1.81 5.31
C LEU A 103 10.90 -1.61 5.82
N ALA A 104 11.10 -1.65 7.15
CA ALA A 104 12.43 -1.52 7.75
C ALA A 104 13.35 -2.64 7.27
N PHE A 105 12.89 -3.89 7.32
CA PHE A 105 13.64 -5.04 6.83
C PHE A 105 13.99 -4.92 5.33
N SER A 106 13.01 -4.55 4.49
CA SER A 106 13.21 -4.41 3.05
C SER A 106 14.25 -3.33 2.70
N LEU A 107 14.30 -2.26 3.51
CA LEU A 107 15.20 -1.13 3.31
C LEU A 107 16.50 -1.22 4.13
N GLY A 108 16.73 -2.30 4.89
CA GLY A 108 17.91 -2.49 5.74
C GLY A 108 18.00 -1.46 6.88
N LEU A 109 16.88 -1.13 7.51
CA LEU A 109 16.76 -0.14 8.59
C LEU A 109 16.48 -0.77 9.96
N ASP A 110 16.47 -2.10 10.06
CA ASP A 110 16.26 -2.87 11.30
C ASP A 110 17.57 -3.28 12.00
#